data_AF-A0A8D0EH16-F1
#
_entry.id   AF-A0A8D0EH16-F1
#
_cell.length_a   1.000
_cell.length_b   1.000
_cell.length_c   1.000
_cell.angle_alpha   90.00
_cell.angle_beta   90.00
_cell.angle_gamma   90.00
#
_symmetry.space_group_name_H-M   'P 1'
#
loop_
_entity.id
_entity.type
_entity.pdbx_description
1 polymer ?
#
loop_
_entity_poly.entity_id
_entity_poly.type
_entity_poly.pdbx_seq_one_letter_code
_entity_poly.pdbx_strand_id
1 'polypeptide(L)'
;MAEQQQNKYLGLYTILPSELSLHLAEVGLALVTVQDQIQTKERETQQIKTLNQEFGQKIQEIANELNAILSKLKKKTNDIGQAKLEQKILGEELDSCNIKLLELDASVQDFAEQNVPLAKQLANRIGKLTALHQQTIRQAEYRAAKLSQAASHLEEYNEMLEFILKWIEKANILVHGSITWNSSSQLPMKFKGQCIEDVIF
;
A
#
# COMPACT_ATOMS: atom_id res chain seq x y z
N MET A 1 -88.32 32.08 -25.01
CA MET A 1 -88.45 30.94 -24.08
C MET A 1 -87.46 29.81 -24.41
N ALA A 2 -87.22 29.49 -25.70
CA ALA A 2 -86.25 28.46 -26.11
C ALA A 2 -84.77 28.81 -25.82
N GLU A 3 -84.34 30.06 -26.07
CA GLU A 3 -82.94 30.50 -25.82
C GLU A 3 -82.52 30.46 -24.34
N GLN A 4 -83.45 30.74 -23.42
CA GLN A 4 -83.18 30.65 -21.97
C GLN A 4 -82.97 29.22 -21.50
N GLN A 5 -83.67 28.25 -22.08
CA GLN A 5 -83.43 26.84 -21.78
C GLN A 5 -82.11 26.38 -22.40
N GLN A 6 -81.80 26.82 -23.62
CA GLN A 6 -80.55 26.48 -24.29
C GLN A 6 -79.33 27.01 -23.54
N ASN A 7 -79.36 28.25 -23.01
CA ASN A 7 -78.31 28.79 -22.12
C ASN A 7 -78.21 28.03 -20.78
N LYS A 8 -79.34 27.56 -20.24
CA LYS A 8 -79.37 26.77 -18.99
C LYS A 8 -78.73 25.39 -19.18
N TYR A 9 -78.96 24.75 -20.32
CA TYR A 9 -78.33 23.46 -20.68
C TYR A 9 -76.87 23.62 -21.13
N LEU A 10 -76.50 24.73 -21.80
CA LEU A 10 -75.09 25.02 -22.12
C LEU A 10 -74.25 25.23 -20.84
N GLY A 11 -74.78 25.93 -19.83
CA GLY A 11 -74.09 26.16 -18.56
C GLY A 11 -73.87 24.88 -17.72
N LEU A 12 -74.68 23.83 -17.95
CA LEU A 12 -74.51 22.50 -17.36
C LEU A 12 -73.40 21.68 -18.03
N TYR A 13 -73.10 21.96 -19.30
CA TYR A 13 -72.05 21.27 -20.07
C TYR A 13 -70.66 21.90 -19.91
N THR A 14 -70.58 23.12 -19.38
CA THR A 14 -69.31 23.85 -19.20
C THR A 14 -68.70 23.68 -17.80
N ILE A 15 -69.42 23.10 -16.84
CA ILE A 15 -68.98 22.95 -15.46
C ILE A 15 -68.78 21.45 -15.17
N LEU A 16 -67.52 21.03 -15.09
CA LEU A 16 -67.19 19.69 -14.59
C LEU A 16 -67.73 19.56 -13.15
N PRO A 17 -68.43 18.46 -12.79
CA PRO A 17 -68.88 18.23 -11.42
C PRO A 17 -67.73 18.40 -10.43
N SER A 18 -68.01 19.00 -9.27
CA SER A 18 -67.00 19.34 -8.27
C SER A 18 -66.20 18.12 -7.80
N GLU A 19 -66.84 16.94 -7.67
CA GLU A 19 -66.13 15.71 -7.30
C GLU A 19 -65.10 15.27 -8.36
N LEU A 20 -65.42 15.42 -9.65
CA LEU A 20 -64.51 15.08 -10.74
C LEU A 20 -63.34 16.07 -10.82
N SER A 21 -63.61 17.36 -10.58
CA SER A 21 -62.58 18.40 -10.52
C SER A 21 -61.60 18.14 -9.37
N LEU A 22 -62.12 17.74 -8.20
CA LEU A 22 -61.32 17.37 -7.03
C LEU A 22 -60.43 16.15 -7.32
N HIS A 23 -61.00 15.07 -7.86
CA HIS A 23 -60.24 13.87 -8.22
C HIS A 23 -59.13 14.18 -9.24
N LEU A 24 -59.40 15.03 -10.23
CA LEU A 24 -58.39 15.42 -11.22
C LEU A 24 -57.23 16.19 -10.57
N ALA A 25 -57.52 17.08 -9.62
CA ALA A 25 -56.50 17.81 -8.87
C ALA A 25 -55.67 16.87 -7.96
N GLU A 26 -56.32 15.92 -7.28
CA GLU A 26 -55.65 14.91 -6.45
C GLU A 26 -54.73 14.00 -7.29
N VAL A 27 -55.19 13.53 -8.44
CA VAL A 27 -54.38 12.76 -9.39
C VAL A 27 -53.21 13.60 -9.92
N GLY A 28 -53.45 14.87 -10.25
CA GLY A 28 -52.40 15.80 -10.66
C GLY A 28 -51.31 15.97 -9.60
N LEU A 29 -51.69 16.13 -8.33
CA LEU A 29 -50.76 16.24 -7.21
C LEU A 29 -49.99 14.93 -6.99
N ALA A 30 -50.65 13.79 -7.06
CA ALA A 30 -50.01 12.47 -6.95
C ALA A 30 -48.99 12.25 -8.08
N LEU A 31 -49.31 12.64 -9.32
CA LEU A 31 -48.39 12.57 -10.45
C LEU A 31 -47.15 13.43 -10.24
N VAL A 32 -47.30 14.68 -9.80
CA VAL A 32 -46.16 15.55 -9.48
C VAL A 32 -45.30 14.94 -8.37
N THR A 33 -45.93 14.42 -7.31
CA THR A 33 -45.22 13.76 -6.20
C THR A 33 -44.41 12.56 -6.67
N VAL A 34 -44.99 11.71 -7.51
CA VAL A 34 -44.30 10.53 -8.08
C VAL A 34 -43.16 10.99 -9.00
N GLN A 35 -43.37 12.01 -9.81
CA GLN A 35 -42.35 12.58 -10.69
C GLN A 35 -41.13 13.09 -9.89
N ASP A 36 -41.36 13.78 -8.78
CA ASP A 36 -40.29 14.28 -7.90
C ASP A 36 -39.53 13.13 -7.22
N GLN A 37 -40.22 12.07 -6.80
CA GLN A 37 -39.60 10.87 -6.25
C GLN A 37 -38.73 10.15 -7.28
N ILE A 38 -39.20 10.02 -8.53
CA ILE A 38 -38.43 9.44 -9.63
C ILE A 38 -37.15 10.24 -9.87
N GLN A 39 -37.24 11.57 -9.99
CA GLN A 39 -36.07 12.43 -10.20
C GLN A 39 -35.06 12.35 -9.05
N THR A 40 -35.55 12.25 -7.81
CA THR A 40 -34.68 12.09 -6.63
C THR A 40 -33.95 10.75 -6.67
N LYS A 41 -34.67 9.65 -6.96
CA LYS A 41 -34.09 8.31 -7.09
C LYS A 41 -33.11 8.18 -8.25
N GLU A 42 -33.37 8.86 -9.37
CA GLU A 42 -32.45 8.91 -10.51
C GLU A 42 -31.13 9.59 -10.13
N ARG A 43 -31.19 10.70 -9.39
CA ARG A 43 -30.00 11.41 -8.89
C ARG A 43 -29.19 10.57 -7.91
N GLU A 44 -29.84 9.92 -6.96
CA GLU A 44 -29.21 8.98 -6.01
C GLU A 44 -28.50 7.83 -6.75
N THR A 45 -29.18 7.23 -7.73
CA THR A 45 -28.62 6.12 -8.52
C THR A 45 -27.38 6.56 -9.31
N GLN A 46 -27.43 7.76 -9.90
CA GLN A 46 -26.30 8.30 -10.64
C GLN A 46 -25.11 8.60 -9.70
N GLN A 47 -25.35 9.13 -8.50
CA GLN A 47 -24.31 9.36 -7.50
C GLN A 47 -23.63 8.05 -7.06
N ILE A 48 -24.43 7.02 -6.75
CA ILE A 48 -23.92 5.68 -6.39
C ILE A 48 -23.03 5.10 -7.49
N LYS A 49 -23.44 5.28 -8.75
CA LYS A 49 -22.66 4.81 -9.91
C LYS A 49 -21.30 5.51 -10.01
N THR A 50 -21.27 6.83 -9.83
CA THR A 50 -20.02 7.62 -9.83
C THR A 50 -19.10 7.18 -8.70
N LEU A 51 -19.61 7.08 -7.46
CA LEU A 51 -18.83 6.63 -6.31
C LEU A 51 -18.24 5.23 -6.53
N ASN A 52 -19.03 4.29 -7.07
CA ASN A 52 -18.55 2.94 -7.37
C ASN A 52 -17.42 2.93 -8.42
N GLN A 53 -17.43 3.84 -9.39
CA GLN A 53 -16.32 4.00 -10.34
C GLN A 53 -15.06 4.54 -9.65
N GLU A 54 -15.20 5.55 -8.79
CA GLU A 54 -14.09 6.12 -8.01
C GLU A 54 -13.44 5.08 -7.09
N PHE A 55 -14.26 4.28 -6.37
CA PHE A 55 -13.74 3.15 -5.59
C PHE A 55 -13.02 2.14 -6.48
N GLY A 56 -13.59 1.83 -7.64
CA GLY A 56 -12.96 0.95 -8.62
C GLY A 56 -11.57 1.43 -9.05
N GLN A 57 -11.42 2.73 -9.27
CA GLN A 57 -10.16 3.37 -9.63
C GLN A 57 -9.15 3.31 -8.48
N LYS A 58 -9.53 3.72 -7.26
CA LYS A 58 -8.65 3.65 -6.08
C LYS A 58 -8.13 2.23 -5.81
N ILE A 59 -9.00 1.22 -5.93
CA ILE A 59 -8.61 -0.20 -5.81
C ILE A 59 -7.53 -0.54 -6.84
N GLN A 60 -7.70 -0.11 -8.08
CA GLN A 60 -6.76 -0.42 -9.16
C GLN A 60 -5.42 0.32 -8.99
N GLU A 61 -5.45 1.57 -8.54
CA GLU A 61 -4.26 2.37 -8.27
C GLU A 61 -3.39 1.71 -7.19
N ILE A 62 -3.97 1.36 -6.03
CA ILE A 62 -3.25 0.67 -4.96
C ILE A 62 -2.72 -0.69 -5.44
N ALA A 63 -3.51 -1.44 -6.22
CA ALA A 63 -3.06 -2.71 -6.78
C ALA A 63 -1.85 -2.54 -7.72
N ASN A 64 -1.82 -1.47 -8.52
CA ASN A 64 -0.69 -1.16 -9.40
C ASN A 64 0.55 -0.77 -8.60
N GLU A 65 0.40 0.06 -7.57
CA GLU A 65 1.49 0.43 -6.66
C GLU A 65 2.10 -0.82 -5.97
N LEU A 66 1.25 -1.70 -5.43
CA LEU A 66 1.69 -2.97 -4.83
C LEU A 66 2.43 -3.87 -5.81
N ASN A 67 1.94 -4.00 -7.03
CA ASN A 67 2.63 -4.79 -8.06
C ASN A 67 3.96 -4.16 -8.47
N ALA A 68 4.06 -2.82 -8.50
CA ALA A 68 5.30 -2.12 -8.74
C ALA A 68 6.31 -2.40 -7.60
N ILE A 69 5.89 -2.32 -6.34
CA ILE A 69 6.71 -2.68 -5.16
C ILE A 69 7.20 -4.12 -5.28
N LEU A 70 6.30 -5.08 -5.54
CA LEU A 70 6.64 -6.49 -5.75
C LEU A 70 7.69 -6.68 -6.86
N SER A 71 7.59 -5.92 -7.96
CA SER A 71 8.56 -5.98 -9.05
C SER A 71 9.93 -5.45 -8.63
N LYS A 72 9.97 -4.37 -7.82
CA LYS A 72 11.21 -3.79 -7.28
C LYS A 72 11.85 -4.73 -6.24
N LEU A 73 11.05 -5.38 -5.39
CA LEU A 73 11.52 -6.35 -4.39
C LEU A 73 12.23 -7.57 -5.00
N LYS A 74 11.88 -7.94 -6.24
CA LYS A 74 12.52 -9.05 -6.98
C LYS A 74 13.87 -8.68 -7.59
N LYS A 75 14.20 -7.39 -7.69
CA LYS A 75 15.47 -6.95 -8.27
C LYS A 75 16.62 -7.24 -7.30
N LYS A 76 17.76 -7.65 -7.88
CA LYS A 76 19.01 -7.84 -7.14
C LYS A 76 19.92 -6.66 -7.40
N THR A 77 20.61 -6.22 -6.35
CA THR A 77 21.58 -5.12 -6.36
C THR A 77 22.91 -5.69 -5.89
N ASN A 78 24.02 -5.27 -6.52
CA ASN A 78 25.35 -5.80 -6.19
C ASN A 78 25.99 -5.11 -4.97
N ASP A 79 25.41 -3.98 -4.55
CA ASP A 79 25.86 -3.22 -3.40
C ASP A 79 24.87 -3.39 -2.23
N ILE A 80 25.37 -3.85 -1.09
CA ILE A 80 24.55 -4.11 0.11
C ILE A 80 24.04 -2.81 0.74
N GLY A 81 24.81 -1.72 0.69
CA GLY A 81 24.41 -0.41 1.20
C GLY A 81 23.24 0.17 0.40
N GLN A 82 23.36 0.16 -0.93
CA GLN A 82 22.29 0.55 -1.85
C GLN A 82 21.06 -0.34 -1.66
N ALA A 83 21.23 -1.66 -1.55
CA ALA A 83 20.11 -2.59 -1.34
C ALA A 83 19.36 -2.31 -0.03
N LYS A 84 20.07 -1.95 1.05
CA LYS A 84 19.46 -1.54 2.32
C LYS A 84 18.68 -0.24 2.20
N LEU A 85 19.21 0.76 1.48
CA LEU A 85 18.51 2.02 1.22
C LEU A 85 17.22 1.78 0.41
N GLU A 86 17.32 1.03 -0.69
CA GLU A 86 16.17 0.64 -1.50
C GLU A 86 15.13 -0.13 -0.67
N GLN A 87 15.57 -1.04 0.20
CA GLN A 87 14.67 -1.77 1.09
C GLN A 87 13.91 -0.83 2.04
N LYS A 88 14.57 0.20 2.57
CA LYS A 88 13.91 1.21 3.42
C LYS A 88 12.85 1.99 2.65
N ILE A 89 13.19 2.48 1.45
CA ILE A 89 12.24 3.22 0.58
C ILE A 89 11.04 2.34 0.24
N LEU A 90 11.25 1.06 -0.09
CA LEU A 90 10.16 0.13 -0.38
C LEU A 90 9.26 -0.14 0.84
N GLY A 91 9.83 -0.11 2.06
CA GLY A 91 9.05 -0.15 3.29
C GLY A 91 8.12 1.05 3.42
N GLU A 92 8.64 2.26 3.20
CA GLU A 92 7.86 3.50 3.25
C GLU A 92 6.75 3.53 2.16
N GLU A 93 7.05 3.07 0.94
CA GLU A 93 6.05 2.90 -0.13
C GLU A 93 4.94 1.90 0.27
N LEU A 94 5.30 0.81 0.95
CA LEU A 94 4.36 -0.22 1.40
C LEU A 94 3.47 0.24 2.57
N ASP A 95 4.03 1.04 3.48
CA ASP A 95 3.29 1.70 4.55
C ASP A 95 2.30 2.73 3.99
N SER A 96 2.71 3.51 2.98
CA SER A 96 1.81 4.41 2.27
C SER A 96 0.65 3.66 1.60
N CYS A 97 0.93 2.52 0.96
CA CYS A 97 -0.12 1.65 0.41
C CYS A 97 -1.09 1.16 1.50
N ASN A 98 -0.57 0.84 2.70
CA ASN A 98 -1.41 0.40 3.82
C ASN A 98 -2.37 1.50 4.28
N ILE A 99 -1.88 2.74 4.42
CA ILE A 99 -2.71 3.89 4.81
C ILE A 99 -3.83 4.11 3.79
N LYS A 100 -3.50 4.18 2.50
CA LYS A 100 -4.50 4.33 1.42
C LYS A 100 -5.53 3.20 1.43
N LEU A 101 -5.09 1.97 1.72
CA LEU A 101 -5.97 0.80 1.78
C LEU A 101 -6.95 0.89 2.97
N LEU A 102 -6.49 1.34 4.14
CA LEU A 102 -7.33 1.54 5.32
C LEU A 102 -8.34 2.68 5.12
N GLU A 103 -7.92 3.79 4.52
CA GLU A 103 -8.82 4.91 4.17
C GLU A 103 -9.89 4.48 3.17
N LEU A 104 -9.51 3.66 2.18
CA LEU A 104 -10.42 3.08 1.21
C LEU A 104 -11.43 2.14 1.87
N ASP A 105 -10.99 1.28 2.79
CA ASP A 105 -11.87 0.36 3.53
C ASP A 105 -12.88 1.11 4.39
N ALA A 106 -12.43 2.14 5.14
CA ALA A 106 -13.31 3.02 5.89
C ALA A 106 -14.33 3.73 4.98
N SER A 107 -13.89 4.27 3.84
CA SER A 107 -14.78 4.92 2.88
C SER A 107 -15.84 3.96 2.30
N VAL A 108 -15.48 2.68 2.09
CA VAL A 108 -16.43 1.64 1.64
C VAL A 108 -17.38 1.22 2.75
N GLN A 109 -16.93 1.23 4.00
CA GLN A 109 -17.79 1.00 5.17
C GLN A 109 -18.84 2.10 5.30
N ASP A 110 -18.46 3.37 5.18
CA ASP A 110 -19.40 4.51 5.18
C ASP A 110 -20.39 4.41 4.00
N PHE A 111 -19.92 3.99 2.82
CA PHE A 111 -20.77 3.76 1.65
C PHE A 111 -21.76 2.60 1.82
N ALA A 112 -21.52 1.67 2.74
CA ALA A 112 -22.45 0.57 3.01
C ALA A 112 -23.82 1.03 3.49
N GLU A 113 -23.91 2.21 4.11
CA GLU A 113 -25.17 2.85 4.51
C GLU A 113 -26.03 3.25 3.29
N GLN A 114 -25.39 3.57 2.16
CA GLN A 114 -26.06 4.00 0.94
C GLN A 114 -26.42 2.83 0.01
N ASN A 115 -25.54 1.82 -0.08
CA ASN A 115 -25.75 0.66 -0.95
C ASN A 115 -25.07 -0.61 -0.46
N VAL A 116 -25.78 -1.40 0.35
CA VAL A 116 -25.27 -2.65 0.94
C VAL A 116 -24.75 -3.66 -0.10
N PRO A 117 -25.46 -3.95 -1.22
CA PRO A 117 -24.98 -4.92 -2.20
C PRO A 117 -23.66 -4.53 -2.86
N LEU A 118 -23.51 -3.27 -3.28
CA LEU A 118 -22.28 -2.79 -3.89
C LEU A 118 -21.14 -2.71 -2.88
N ALA A 119 -21.41 -2.24 -1.65
CA ALA A 119 -20.42 -2.23 -0.58
C ALA A 119 -19.87 -3.64 -0.30
N LYS A 120 -20.71 -4.68 -0.30
CA LYS A 120 -20.26 -6.07 -0.14
C LYS A 120 -19.35 -6.52 -1.29
N GLN A 121 -19.63 -6.11 -2.53
CA GLN A 121 -18.74 -6.40 -3.66
C GLN A 121 -17.40 -5.68 -3.54
N LEU A 122 -17.42 -4.41 -3.12
CA LEU A 122 -16.22 -3.61 -2.88
C LEU A 122 -15.37 -4.18 -1.73
N ALA A 123 -15.99 -4.57 -0.62
CA ALA A 123 -15.33 -5.22 0.51
C ALA A 123 -14.63 -6.52 0.09
N ASN A 124 -15.24 -7.34 -0.77
CA ASN A 124 -14.58 -8.52 -1.34
C ASN A 124 -13.35 -8.17 -2.20
N ARG A 125 -13.41 -7.08 -2.96
CA ARG A 125 -12.27 -6.61 -3.76
C ARG A 125 -11.16 -6.07 -2.86
N ILE A 126 -11.51 -5.31 -1.82
CA ILE A 126 -10.58 -4.84 -0.80
C ILE A 126 -9.93 -6.03 -0.09
N GLY A 127 -10.69 -7.06 0.29
CA GLY A 127 -10.13 -8.26 0.91
C GLY A 127 -9.06 -8.95 0.06
N LYS A 128 -9.24 -9.00 -1.27
CA LYS A 128 -8.20 -9.49 -2.20
C LYS A 128 -6.99 -8.56 -2.24
N LEU A 129 -7.22 -7.25 -2.21
CA LEU A 129 -6.16 -6.24 -2.19
C LEU A 129 -5.35 -6.29 -0.88
N THR A 130 -6.00 -6.49 0.26
CA THR A 130 -5.37 -6.73 1.56
C THR A 130 -4.53 -7.99 1.54
N ALA A 131 -5.01 -9.07 0.93
CA ALA A 131 -4.21 -10.29 0.79
C ALA A 131 -2.94 -10.06 -0.06
N LEU A 132 -3.03 -9.27 -1.13
CA LEU A 132 -1.88 -8.87 -1.95
C LEU A 132 -0.88 -8.01 -1.17
N HIS A 133 -1.37 -7.05 -0.38
CA HIS A 133 -0.54 -6.22 0.50
C HIS A 133 0.23 -7.08 1.52
N GLN A 134 -0.47 -8.01 2.18
CA GLN A 134 0.14 -8.96 3.12
C GLN A 134 1.18 -9.89 2.47
N GLN A 135 0.93 -10.36 1.25
CA GLN A 135 1.93 -11.11 0.49
C GLN A 135 3.17 -10.26 0.20
N THR A 136 2.99 -8.98 -0.11
CA THR A 136 4.08 -8.04 -0.40
C THR A 136 4.91 -7.77 0.85
N ILE A 137 4.29 -7.60 2.01
CA ILE A 137 4.97 -7.50 3.31
C ILE A 137 5.90 -8.69 3.52
N ARG A 138 5.39 -9.92 3.39
CA ARG A 138 6.20 -11.14 3.61
C ARG A 138 7.42 -11.20 2.70
N GLN A 139 7.29 -10.75 1.44
CA GLN A 139 8.42 -10.68 0.52
C GLN A 139 9.43 -9.61 0.92
N ALA A 140 8.95 -8.45 1.37
CA ALA A 140 9.80 -7.37 1.87
C ALA A 140 10.58 -7.81 3.11
N GLU A 141 9.91 -8.44 4.08
CA GLU A 141 10.52 -8.98 5.30
C GLU A 141 11.57 -10.06 4.98
N TYR A 142 11.25 -10.98 4.07
CA TYR A 142 12.19 -12.00 3.63
C TYR A 142 13.46 -11.39 3.01
N ARG A 143 13.29 -10.39 2.13
CA ARG A 143 14.43 -9.66 1.54
C ARG A 143 15.23 -8.93 2.62
N ALA A 144 14.57 -8.25 3.54
CA ALA A 144 15.23 -7.53 4.64
C ALA A 144 16.06 -8.48 5.52
N ALA A 145 15.53 -9.64 5.88
CA ALA A 145 16.25 -10.66 6.64
C ALA A 145 17.51 -11.15 5.89
N LYS A 146 17.39 -11.40 4.58
CA LYS A 146 18.54 -11.79 3.74
C LYS A 146 19.58 -10.69 3.62
N LEU A 147 19.18 -9.42 3.51
CA LEU A 147 20.10 -8.30 3.51
C LEU A 147 20.81 -8.11 4.85
N SER A 148 20.11 -8.34 5.96
CA SER A 148 20.71 -8.33 7.30
C SER A 148 21.81 -9.39 7.41
N GLN A 149 21.50 -10.63 7.01
CA GLN A 149 22.45 -11.74 6.99
C GLN A 149 23.67 -11.47 6.09
N ALA A 150 23.45 -10.93 4.89
CA ALA A 150 24.55 -10.61 3.98
C ALA A 150 25.48 -9.51 4.57
N ALA A 151 24.89 -8.54 5.28
CA ALA A 151 25.66 -7.49 5.92
C ALA A 151 26.50 -8.01 7.10
N SER A 152 25.95 -8.89 7.94
CA SER A 152 26.72 -9.47 9.06
C SER A 152 27.90 -10.31 8.55
N HIS A 153 27.68 -11.13 7.52
CA HIS A 153 28.78 -11.89 6.92
C HIS A 153 29.86 -10.99 6.31
N LEU A 154 29.47 -9.89 5.64
CA LEU A 154 30.45 -8.94 5.10
C LEU A 154 31.30 -8.32 6.21
N GLU A 155 30.68 -7.99 7.35
CA GLU A 155 31.38 -7.47 8.54
C GLU A 155 32.39 -8.50 9.09
N GLU A 156 31.97 -9.75 9.28
CA GLU A 156 32.84 -10.87 9.69
C GLU A 156 34.05 -11.05 8.73
N TYR A 157 33.81 -10.99 7.41
CA TYR A 157 34.88 -11.09 6.42
C TYR A 157 35.86 -9.91 6.50
N ASN A 158 35.35 -8.69 6.70
CA ASN A 158 36.19 -7.50 6.83
C ASN A 158 37.04 -7.54 8.10
N GLU A 159 36.49 -8.02 9.22
CA GLU A 159 37.25 -8.22 10.47
C GLU A 159 38.39 -9.23 10.28
N MET A 160 38.11 -10.37 9.63
CA MET A 160 39.15 -11.37 9.33
C MET A 160 40.22 -10.82 8.39
N LEU A 161 39.82 -10.05 7.37
CA LEU A 161 40.75 -9.41 6.46
C LEU A 161 41.66 -8.42 7.20
N GLU A 162 41.09 -7.57 8.06
CA GLU A 162 41.86 -6.63 8.87
C GLU A 162 42.85 -7.34 9.79
N PHE A 163 42.43 -8.46 10.40
CA PHE A 163 43.30 -9.30 11.21
C PHE A 163 44.48 -9.86 10.40
N ILE A 164 44.22 -10.43 9.23
CA ILE A 164 45.27 -10.98 8.35
C ILE A 164 46.23 -9.87 7.91
N LEU A 165 45.73 -8.69 7.53
CA LEU A 165 46.56 -7.56 7.14
C LEU A 165 47.49 -7.10 8.28
N LYS A 166 46.98 -7.08 9.53
CA LYS A 166 47.81 -6.79 10.71
C LYS A 166 48.91 -7.83 10.93
N TRP A 167 48.62 -9.11 10.70
CA TRP A 167 49.63 -10.18 10.79
C TRP A 167 50.68 -10.09 9.69
N ILE A 168 50.28 -9.80 8.46
CA ILE A 168 51.20 -9.57 7.34
C ILE A 168 52.14 -8.40 7.66
N GLU A 169 51.60 -7.31 8.22
CA GLU A 169 52.41 -6.16 8.61
C GLU A 169 53.42 -6.52 9.72
N LYS A 170 52.99 -7.24 10.76
CA LYS A 170 53.89 -7.74 11.81
C LYS A 170 55.00 -8.63 11.22
N ALA A 171 54.65 -9.56 10.35
CA ALA A 171 55.62 -10.44 9.70
C ALA A 171 56.62 -9.65 8.83
N ASN A 172 56.15 -8.64 8.10
CA ASN A 172 57.03 -7.76 7.32
C ASN A 172 58.03 -7.02 8.21
N ILE A 173 57.58 -6.45 9.34
CA ILE A 173 58.45 -5.78 10.32
C ILE A 173 59.49 -6.76 10.87
N LEU A 174 59.10 -7.99 11.21
CA LEU A 174 60.02 -9.01 11.72
C LEU A 174 61.09 -9.42 10.69
N VAL A 175 60.71 -9.59 9.43
CA VAL A 175 61.64 -9.98 8.35
C VAL A 175 62.62 -8.86 8.00
N HIS A 176 62.18 -7.59 8.03
CA HIS A 176 63.02 -6.44 7.68
C HIS A 176 63.72 -5.79 8.89
N GLY A 177 63.41 -6.23 10.10
CA GLY A 177 64.07 -5.78 11.32
C GLY A 177 65.55 -6.17 11.30
N SER A 178 66.46 -5.19 11.34
CA SER A 178 67.89 -5.46 11.39
C SER A 178 68.26 -6.15 12.71
N ILE A 179 68.64 -7.42 12.65
CA ILE A 179 69.19 -8.12 13.82
C ILE A 179 70.64 -7.66 13.99
N THR A 180 70.90 -6.83 15.00
CA THR A 180 72.25 -6.44 15.39
C THR A 180 72.88 -7.54 16.23
N TRP A 181 73.74 -8.35 15.60
CA TRP A 181 74.43 -9.48 16.19
C TRP A 181 75.66 -9.01 16.98
N ASN A 182 75.50 -8.66 18.26
CA ASN A 182 76.61 -8.15 19.09
C ASN A 182 77.21 -9.17 20.07
N SER A 183 76.64 -10.38 20.23
CA SER A 183 77.24 -11.45 21.04
C SER A 183 76.68 -12.86 20.75
N SER A 184 77.57 -13.87 20.70
CA SER A 184 77.27 -15.30 20.50
C SER A 184 76.32 -15.89 21.56
N SER A 185 76.24 -15.30 22.75
CA SER A 185 75.33 -15.74 23.81
C SER A 185 73.85 -15.43 23.54
N GLN A 186 73.51 -14.60 22.56
CA GLN A 186 72.13 -14.25 22.22
C GLN A 186 71.49 -15.20 21.18
N LEU A 187 72.27 -16.13 20.61
CA LEU A 187 71.86 -17.01 19.52
C LEU A 187 70.69 -17.95 19.90
N PRO A 188 70.69 -18.69 21.02
CA PRO A 188 69.59 -19.63 21.32
C PRO A 188 68.38 -18.95 21.97
N MET A 189 68.59 -17.81 22.64
CA MET A 189 67.60 -17.18 23.50
C MET A 189 66.57 -16.38 22.70
N LYS A 190 66.99 -15.70 21.63
CA LYS A 190 66.09 -14.91 20.78
C LYS A 190 65.30 -15.77 19.79
N PHE A 191 65.88 -16.86 19.29
CA PHE A 191 65.16 -17.84 18.45
C PHE A 191 64.01 -18.55 19.19
N LYS A 192 64.13 -18.79 20.51
CA LYS A 192 63.09 -19.44 21.32
C LYS A 192 62.12 -18.47 22.00
N GLY A 193 62.58 -17.29 22.42
CA GLY A 193 61.72 -16.31 23.09
C GLY A 193 60.65 -15.72 22.17
N GLN A 194 60.99 -15.44 20.91
CA GLN A 194 60.09 -14.82 19.96
C GLN A 194 59.00 -15.78 19.44
N CYS A 195 59.27 -17.09 19.41
CA CYS A 195 58.28 -18.09 18.98
C CYS A 195 57.25 -18.46 20.07
N ILE A 196 57.48 -18.12 21.34
CA ILE A 196 56.60 -18.57 22.46
C ILE A 196 55.67 -17.44 22.93
N GLU A 197 56.09 -16.18 22.88
CA GLU A 197 55.20 -15.05 23.20
C GLU A 197 54.13 -14.78 22.12
N ASP A 198 54.41 -15.11 20.85
CA ASP A 198 53.53 -14.86 19.71
C ASP A 198 52.45 -15.95 19.47
N VAL A 199 52.41 -17.01 20.30
CA VAL A 199 51.43 -18.12 20.20
C VAL A 199 50.27 -18.00 21.21
N ILE A 200 50.38 -17.13 22.23
CA ILE A 200 49.43 -17.08 23.37
C ILE A 200 48.45 -15.89 23.33
N PHE A 201 48.50 -14.99 22.35
CA PHE A 201 47.51 -13.89 22.22
C PHE A 201 47.05 -13.62 20.78
#